data_AF-A0A4Q5T0B5-F1
#
_entry.id   AF-A0A4Q5T0B5-F1
#
_cell.length_a   1.000
_cell.length_b   1.000
_cell.length_c   1.000
_cell.angle_alpha   90.00
_cell.angle_beta   90.00
_cell.angle_gamma   90.00
#
_symmetry.space_group_name_H-M   'P 1'
#
loop_
_entity.id
_entity.type
_entity.pdbx_description
1 polymer ?
#
loop_
_entity_poly.entity_id
_entity_poly.type
_entity_poly.pdbx_seq_one_letter_code
_entity_poly.pdbx_strand_id
1 'polypeptide(L)' 'VSPVFPTASHPGGRTLGRVQAGLVMRGLTVPAIALGGMDARRAKSLKALGFHGWAAIDAWIRNPR' A
#
# COMPACT_ATOMS: atom_id res chain seq x y z
N VAL A 1 6.64 -1.44 -2.50
CA VAL A 1 6.52 -2.13 -1.19
C VAL A 1 5.14 -2.78 -1.11
N SER A 2 5.05 -4.10 -0.89
CA SER A 2 3.78 -4.84 -1.04
C SER A 2 3.75 -6.21 -0.34
N PRO A 3 2.55 -6.78 -0.09
CA PRO A 3 1.27 -6.07 -0.04
C PRO A 3 1.16 -5.30 1.28
N VAL A 4 0.80 -4.01 1.22
CA VAL A 4 0.63 -3.18 2.43
C VAL A 4 -0.64 -3.58 3.17
N PHE A 5 -1.72 -3.88 2.45
CA PHE A 5 -3.01 -4.30 3.00
C PHE A 5 -3.53 -5.56 2.31
N PRO A 6 -4.58 -6.22 2.85
CA PRO A 6 -5.22 -7.35 2.20
C PRO A 6 -5.74 -6.96 0.80
N THR A 7 -5.56 -7.86 -0.16
CA THR A 7 -5.90 -7.64 -1.58
C THR A 7 -6.60 -8.84 -2.16
N ALA A 8 -7.52 -8.62 -3.12
CA ALA A 8 -8.23 -9.72 -3.76
C ALA A 8 -7.35 -10.56 -4.69
N SER A 9 -6.22 -10.02 -5.18
CA SER A 9 -5.27 -10.77 -6.01
C SER A 9 -4.58 -11.90 -5.23
N HIS A 10 -4.51 -11.80 -3.90
CA HIS A 10 -3.89 -12.82 -3.03
C HIS A 10 -4.71 -12.98 -1.74
N PRO A 11 -5.87 -13.67 -1.79
CA PRO A 11 -6.70 -13.92 -0.62
C PRO A 11 -5.95 -14.75 0.43
N GLY A 12 -6.04 -14.36 1.70
CA GLY A 12 -5.36 -15.06 2.80
C GLY A 12 -3.83 -14.86 2.88
N GLY A 13 -3.25 -14.10 1.94
CA GLY A 13 -1.82 -13.78 1.96
C GLY A 13 -1.42 -12.90 3.16
N ARG A 14 -0.20 -13.07 3.65
CA ARG A 14 0.39 -12.20 4.67
C ARG A 14 0.56 -10.78 4.13
N THR A 15 0.31 -9.79 4.98
CA THR A 15 0.45 -8.37 4.63
C THR A 15 1.46 -7.70 5.54
N LEU A 16 2.07 -6.62 5.07
CA LEU A 16 3.00 -5.82 5.87
C LEU A 16 2.25 -5.02 6.96
N GLY A 17 1.10 -4.44 6.60
CA GLY A 17 0.50 -3.41 7.42
C GLY A 17 1.36 -2.14 7.48
N ARG A 18 0.82 -1.11 8.16
CA ARG A 18 1.43 0.23 8.18
C ARG A 18 2.81 0.24 8.86
N VAL A 19 2.96 -0.51 9.96
CA VAL A 19 4.18 -0.54 10.76
C VAL A 19 5.33 -1.18 9.99
N GLN A 20 5.16 -2.40 9.47
CA GLN A 20 6.22 -3.06 8.73
C GLN A 20 6.51 -2.35 7.40
N ALA A 21 5.49 -1.79 6.74
CA ALA A 21 5.73 -0.94 5.58
C ALA A 21 6.61 0.28 5.93
N GLY A 22 6.36 0.93 7.07
CA GLY A 22 7.21 2.01 7.57
C GLY A 22 8.64 1.55 7.88
N LEU A 23 8.81 0.38 8.47
CA LEU A 23 10.15 -0.19 8.73
C LEU A 23 10.90 -0.48 7.42
N VAL A 24 10.23 -1.04 6.41
CA VAL A 24 10.82 -1.25 5.07
C VAL A 24 11.22 0.08 4.42
N MET A 25 10.43 1.13 4.63
CA MET A 25 10.73 2.46 4.10
C MET A 25 11.96 3.11 4.76
N ARG A 26 12.33 2.69 5.98
CA ARG A 26 13.51 3.26 6.67
C ARG A 26 14.77 2.86 5.91
N GLY A 27 15.50 3.86 5.41
CA GLY A 27 16.76 3.66 4.71
C GLY A 27 16.63 3.49 3.20
N LEU A 28 15.42 3.49 2.64
CA LEU A 28 15.25 3.58 1.19
C LEU A 28 15.57 5.00 0.73
N THR A 29 16.54 5.11 -0.19
CA THR A 29 16.95 6.37 -0.83
C THR A 29 16.34 6.56 -2.22
N VAL A 30 15.51 5.60 -2.66
CA VAL A 30 14.85 5.60 -3.97
C VAL A 30 13.34 5.84 -3.82
N PRO A 31 12.68 6.41 -4.84
CA PRO A 31 11.22 6.54 -4.83
C PRO A 31 10.54 5.18 -4.67
N ALA A 32 9.72 5.04 -3.64
CA ALA A 32 8.97 3.82 -3.37
C ALA A 32 7.46 4.04 -3.56
N ILE A 33 6.81 3.07 -4.18
CA ILE A 33 5.35 3.03 -4.37
C ILE A 33 4.73 2.00 -3.42
N ALA A 34 3.65 2.37 -2.74
CA ALA A 34 2.85 1.46 -1.92
C ALA A 34 1.89 0.63 -2.80
N LEU A 35 1.88 -0.68 -2.63
CA LEU A 35 1.05 -1.59 -3.45
C LEU A 35 0.37 -2.64 -2.56
N GLY A 36 -0.68 -3.26 -3.10
CA GLY A 36 -1.43 -4.33 -2.45
C GLY A 36 -2.51 -3.79 -1.52
N GLY A 37 -3.76 -3.97 -1.93
CA GLY A 37 -4.92 -3.56 -1.16
C GLY A 37 -5.01 -2.05 -0.96
N MET A 38 -4.51 -1.25 -1.90
CA MET A 38 -4.51 0.21 -1.78
C MET A 38 -5.83 0.82 -2.26
N ASP A 39 -6.23 1.91 -1.62
CA ASP A 39 -7.27 2.84 -2.04
C ASP A 39 -6.86 4.27 -1.60
N ALA A 40 -7.62 5.30 -2.00
CA ALA A 40 -7.30 6.69 -1.68
C ALA A 40 -7.30 6.98 -0.16
N ARG A 41 -8.17 6.34 0.62
CA ARG A 41 -8.25 6.51 2.09
C ARG A 41 -7.01 5.91 2.76
N ARG A 42 -6.62 4.71 2.34
CA ARG A 42 -5.42 4.01 2.80
C ARG A 42 -4.16 4.77 2.41
N ALA A 43 -4.10 5.32 1.19
CA ALA A 43 -2.99 6.16 0.75
C ALA A 43 -2.80 7.39 1.65
N LYS A 44 -3.88 8.09 2.01
CA LYS A 44 -3.82 9.21 2.98
C LYS A 44 -3.24 8.75 4.32
N SER A 45 -3.58 7.56 4.79
CA SER A 45 -3.05 7.00 6.05
C SER A 45 -1.54 6.70 6.02
N LEU A 46 -0.93 6.56 4.85
CA LEU A 46 0.50 6.26 4.68
C LEU A 46 1.34 7.52 4.39
N LYS A 47 0.73 8.71 4.29
CA LYS A 47 1.43 9.95 3.89
C LYS A 47 2.69 10.22 4.72
N ALA A 48 2.63 9.97 6.03
CA ALA A 48 3.75 10.17 6.95
C ALA A 48 4.93 9.19 6.73
N LEU A 49 4.73 8.11 5.97
CA LEU A 49 5.78 7.11 5.67
C LEU A 49 6.62 7.46 4.45
N GLY A 50 6.33 8.56 3.75
CA GLY A 50 7.17 9.07 2.66
C GLY A 50 7.10 8.27 1.36
N PHE A 51 6.04 7.48 1.13
CA PHE A 51 5.82 6.86 -0.18
C PHE A 51 5.67 7.93 -1.27
N HIS A 52 6.35 7.74 -2.39
CA HIS A 52 6.25 8.63 -3.55
C HIS A 52 4.87 8.55 -4.22
N GLY A 53 4.21 7.40 -4.09
CA GLY A 53 2.88 7.17 -4.63
C GLY A 53 2.32 5.83 -4.20
N TRP A 54 1.17 5.46 -4.77
CA TRP A 54 0.55 4.16 -4.57
C TRP A 54 -0.07 3.67 -5.87
N ALA A 55 -0.20 2.34 -6.01
CA ALA A 55 -0.99 1.75 -7.07
C ALA A 55 -1.96 0.71 -6.51
N ALA A 56 -3.05 0.52 -7.22
CA ALA A 56 -4.13 -0.38 -6.87
C ALA A 56 -4.65 -1.10 -8.11
N ILE A 57 -5.45 -2.14 -7.85
CA ILE A 57 -6.22 -2.86 -8.85
C ILE A 57 -7.70 -2.74 -8.46
N ASP A 58 -8.03 -3.25 -7.27
CA ASP A 58 -9.39 -3.26 -6.74
C ASP A 58 -10.04 -1.87 -6.67
N ALA A 59 -9.29 -0.83 -6.28
CA ALA A 59 -9.81 0.54 -6.16
C ALA A 59 -10.19 1.18 -7.51
N TRP A 60 -9.71 0.63 -8.63
CA TRP A 60 -10.03 1.13 -9.96
C TRP A 60 -11.10 0.28 -10.65
N ILE A 61 -11.14 -1.03 -10.35
CA ILE A 61 -12.11 -1.96 -10.95
C ILE A 61 -13.45 -1.92 -10.22
N ARG A 62 -13.43 -1.74 -8.89
CA ARG A 62 -14.66 -1.63 -8.10
C ARG A 62 -15.04 -0.16 -8.05
N ASN A 63 -16.19 0.18 -8.63
CA ASN A 63 -16.70 1.55 -8.64
C ASN A 63 -16.71 2.09 -7.18
N PRO A 64 -15.99 3.18 -6.88
CA PRO A 64 -16.05 3.78 -5.54
C PRO A 64 -17.48 4.25 -5.32
N ARG A 65 -18.17 3.61 -4.36
CA ARG A 65 -19.45 4.14 -3.86
C ARG A 65 -19.22 5.45 -3.12
#